data_AF-B7B4Y5-F1
#
_entry.id   AF-B7B4Y5-F1
#
_cell.length_a   1.000
_cell.length_b   1.000
_cell.length_c   1.000
_cell.angle_alpha   90.00
_cell.angle_beta   90.00
_cell.angle_gamma   90.00
#
_symmetry.space_group_name_H-M   'P 1'
#
loop_
_entity.id
_entity.type
_entity.pdbx_description
1 polymer ?
#
loop_
_entity_poly.entity_id
_entity_poly.type
_entity_poly.pdbx_seq_one_letter_code
_entity_poly.pdbx_strand_id
1 'polypeptide(L)'
;MSGHQLTTLVRQPESKFKNMATKSSIHIKPCRVTSSGAHNRRTAEYMRNIGKSQIYIVPELTAGNEQWINPGFGNPDLQAHYDYIKRMVKEKTGRAMQEKERERKGKNGKITKVAGCSPIREGVLLIRPDTTLADVRKFGEECRRRWGITPLQIFLHKDEGHWLSGQPEAEDRESFKVG
;
A
#
# COMPACT_ATOMS: atom_id res chain seq x y z
N MET A 1 -37.06 -59.46 -10.07
CA MET A 1 -36.39 -58.33 -10.76
C MET A 1 -36.98 -57.03 -10.25
N SER A 2 -36.18 -56.23 -9.53
CA SER A 2 -36.26 -54.76 -9.45
C SER A 2 -35.26 -54.34 -8.37
N GLY A 3 -34.09 -53.89 -8.80
CA GLY A 3 -33.03 -53.40 -7.91
C GLY A 3 -33.29 -51.94 -7.55
N HIS A 4 -33.45 -51.64 -6.26
CA HIS A 4 -33.44 -50.27 -5.76
C HIS A 4 -31.99 -49.79 -5.68
N GLN A 5 -31.60 -48.88 -6.57
CA GLN A 5 -30.32 -48.18 -6.53
C GLN A 5 -30.40 -47.10 -5.43
N LEU A 6 -29.73 -47.35 -4.29
CA LEU A 6 -29.49 -46.35 -3.26
C LEU A 6 -28.58 -45.25 -3.85
N THR A 7 -29.13 -44.06 -4.08
CA THR A 7 -28.36 -42.85 -4.37
C THR A 7 -27.68 -42.38 -3.10
N THR A 8 -26.46 -42.84 -2.87
CA THR A 8 -25.58 -42.27 -1.84
C THR A 8 -25.21 -40.85 -2.28
N LEU A 9 -25.90 -39.84 -1.72
CA LEU A 9 -25.46 -38.46 -1.71
C LEU A 9 -24.12 -38.41 -0.96
N VAL A 10 -23.02 -38.45 -1.71
CA VAL A 10 -21.70 -38.16 -1.17
C VAL A 10 -21.70 -36.69 -0.78
N ARG A 11 -22.08 -36.40 0.46
CA ARG A 11 -21.75 -35.12 1.11
C ARG A 11 -20.23 -35.01 1.09
N GLN A 12 -19.70 -34.10 0.28
CA GLN A 12 -18.29 -33.77 0.36
C GLN A 12 -17.98 -33.31 1.79
N PRO A 13 -16.91 -33.82 2.41
CA PRO A 13 -16.57 -33.41 3.76
C PRO A 13 -16.29 -31.90 3.80
N GLU A 14 -16.87 -31.22 4.78
CA GLU A 14 -16.72 -29.78 5.11
C GLU A 14 -15.25 -29.35 5.39
N SER A 15 -14.28 -30.22 5.15
CA SER A 15 -12.87 -30.05 5.48
C SER A 15 -12.05 -29.26 4.44
N LYS A 16 -12.61 -28.91 3.27
CA LYS A 16 -11.91 -28.08 2.27
C LYS A 16 -12.08 -26.56 2.45
N PHE A 17 -12.91 -26.11 3.39
CA PHE A 17 -13.12 -24.68 3.67
C PHE A 17 -12.14 -24.09 4.68
N LYS A 18 -11.21 -24.87 5.23
CA LYS A 18 -10.37 -24.43 6.36
C LYS A 18 -9.00 -23.83 6.01
N ASN A 19 -8.63 -23.74 4.73
CA ASN A 19 -7.35 -23.16 4.35
C ASN A 19 -7.51 -22.37 3.06
N MET A 20 -7.66 -21.05 3.18
CA MET A 20 -6.82 -20.03 2.54
C MET A 20 -7.40 -18.68 2.96
N ALA A 21 -6.98 -18.17 4.13
CA ALA A 21 -6.86 -16.72 4.23
C ALA A 21 -5.88 -16.36 3.11
N THR A 22 -6.36 -15.81 2.00
CA THR A 22 -5.45 -15.40 0.94
C THR A 22 -4.40 -14.52 1.59
N LYS A 23 -3.13 -14.87 1.41
CA LYS A 23 -2.02 -14.18 2.06
C LYS A 23 -1.97 -12.77 1.48
N SER A 24 -2.77 -11.85 2.00
CA SER A 24 -2.64 -10.44 1.69
C SER A 24 -1.29 -10.01 2.24
N SER A 25 -0.44 -9.55 1.33
CA SER A 25 0.88 -9.05 1.65
C SER A 25 0.93 -7.55 1.41
N ILE A 26 1.75 -6.86 2.18
CA ILE A 26 1.97 -5.44 1.97
C ILE A 26 3.24 -5.30 1.16
N HIS A 27 3.10 -4.79 -0.05
CA HIS A 27 4.25 -4.41 -0.85
C HIS A 27 4.74 -3.03 -0.44
N ILE A 28 5.90 -2.98 0.24
CA ILE A 28 6.54 -1.73 0.68
C ILE A 28 7.59 -1.31 -0.34
N LYS A 29 7.37 -0.18 -1.02
CA LYS A 29 8.24 0.35 -2.07
C LYS A 29 8.73 1.77 -1.75
N PRO A 30 9.79 2.27 -2.40
CA PRO A 30 10.17 3.68 -2.31
C PRO A 30 8.97 4.58 -2.64
N CYS A 31 8.71 5.58 -1.81
CA CYS A 31 7.60 6.50 -2.02
C CYS A 31 7.94 7.52 -3.11
N ARG A 32 7.05 7.71 -4.08
CA ARG A 32 7.17 8.78 -5.07
C ARG A 32 6.60 10.07 -4.50
N VAL A 33 7.40 10.76 -3.68
CA VAL A 33 6.98 11.94 -2.90
C VAL A 33 6.33 13.05 -3.74
N THR A 34 6.68 13.16 -5.03
CA THR A 34 6.11 14.16 -5.96
C THR A 34 4.67 13.88 -6.38
N SER A 35 4.20 12.63 -6.30
CA SER A 35 2.85 12.26 -6.75
C SER A 35 2.00 11.64 -5.65
N SER A 36 2.60 10.87 -4.73
CA SER A 36 1.86 10.16 -3.68
C SER A 36 1.07 11.12 -2.79
N GLY A 37 1.63 12.29 -2.48
CA GLY A 37 0.93 13.30 -1.66
C GLY A 37 -0.31 13.88 -2.34
N ALA A 38 -0.25 14.13 -3.65
CA ALA A 38 -1.36 14.68 -4.42
C ALA A 38 -2.46 13.63 -4.64
N HIS A 39 -2.06 12.39 -4.92
CA HIS A 39 -2.95 11.23 -4.98
C HIS A 39 -3.71 11.04 -3.68
N ASN A 40 -2.98 10.95 -2.55
CA ASN A 40 -3.56 10.66 -1.25
C ASN A 40 -4.57 11.72 -0.80
N ARG A 41 -4.30 12.99 -1.11
CA ARG A 41 -5.18 14.11 -0.75
C ARG A 41 -6.25 14.42 -1.78
N ARG A 42 -6.31 13.70 -2.90
CA ARG A 42 -7.22 13.97 -4.01
C ARG A 42 -7.19 15.43 -4.43
N THR A 43 -6.00 16.02 -4.59
CA THR A 43 -5.90 17.45 -4.89
C THR A 43 -6.66 17.77 -6.17
N ALA A 44 -7.27 18.95 -6.26
CA ALA A 44 -8.05 19.32 -7.45
C ALA A 44 -7.23 19.26 -8.74
N GLU A 45 -5.95 19.61 -8.67
CA GLU A 45 -5.02 19.45 -9.80
C GLU A 45 -4.79 17.97 -10.17
N TYR A 46 -4.58 17.10 -9.17
CA TYR A 46 -4.47 15.66 -9.41
C TYR A 46 -5.73 15.12 -10.09
N MET A 47 -6.91 15.42 -9.55
CA MET A 47 -8.19 14.95 -10.08
C MET A 47 -8.48 15.48 -11.50
N ARG A 48 -7.97 16.65 -11.88
CA ARG A 48 -8.07 17.16 -13.26
C ARG A 48 -7.13 16.46 -14.23
N ASN A 49 -5.94 16.06 -13.75
CA ASN A 49 -4.86 15.53 -14.58
C ASN A 49 -4.84 14.00 -14.66
N ILE A 50 -5.56 13.28 -13.80
CA ILE A 50 -5.73 11.83 -13.96
C ILE A 50 -6.45 11.55 -15.28
N GLY A 51 -5.83 10.72 -16.12
CA GLY A 51 -6.42 10.33 -17.39
C GLY A 51 -7.76 9.62 -17.17
N LYS A 52 -8.77 9.92 -17.99
CA LYS A 52 -10.11 9.31 -17.86
C LYS A 52 -10.09 7.78 -17.90
N SER A 53 -9.09 7.18 -18.56
CA SER A 53 -8.84 5.74 -18.63
C SER A 53 -8.19 5.13 -17.38
N GLN A 54 -7.79 5.95 -16.40
CA GLN A 54 -7.24 5.51 -15.10
C GLN A 54 -8.22 5.76 -13.95
N ILE A 55 -9.48 6.10 -14.23
CA ILE A 55 -10.47 6.41 -13.21
C ILE A 55 -11.04 5.10 -12.64
N TYR A 56 -10.33 4.54 -11.67
CA TYR A 56 -10.87 3.59 -10.68
C TYR A 56 -11.30 4.30 -9.39
N ILE A 57 -11.27 5.64 -9.39
CA ILE A 57 -11.74 6.51 -8.31
C ILE A 57 -13.20 6.87 -8.59
N VAL A 58 -14.09 6.62 -7.64
CA VAL A 58 -15.51 7.00 -7.68
C VAL A 58 -15.69 8.31 -6.92
N PRO A 59 -15.78 9.48 -7.58
CA PRO A 59 -15.74 10.78 -6.91
C PRO A 59 -16.80 10.94 -5.82
N GLU A 60 -17.98 10.36 -6.03
CA GLU A 60 -19.12 10.38 -5.10
C GLU A 60 -18.81 9.71 -3.76
N LEU A 61 -17.84 8.78 -3.72
CA LEU A 61 -17.41 8.07 -2.52
C LEU A 61 -16.24 8.75 -1.79
N THR A 62 -15.61 9.78 -2.38
CA THR A 62 -14.41 10.44 -1.82
C THR A 62 -14.64 11.00 -0.42
N ALA A 63 -15.86 11.44 -0.11
CA ALA A 63 -16.23 11.94 1.21
C ALA A 63 -16.13 10.86 2.32
N GLY A 64 -16.10 9.57 1.95
CA GLY A 64 -15.88 8.45 2.86
C GLY A 64 -14.40 8.13 3.12
N ASN A 65 -13.46 8.79 2.44
CA ASN A 65 -12.03 8.58 2.67
C ASN A 65 -11.64 9.06 4.06
N GLU A 66 -10.73 8.33 4.69
CA GLU A 66 -10.22 8.66 6.01
C GLU A 66 -8.71 8.88 5.96
N GLN A 67 -8.19 9.73 6.85
CA GLN A 67 -6.76 9.96 6.93
C GLN A 67 -6.31 10.11 8.39
N TRP A 68 -5.06 9.69 8.64
CA TRP A 68 -4.35 9.99 9.87
C TRP A 68 -2.95 10.47 9.54
N ILE A 69 -2.56 11.58 10.15
CA ILE A 69 -1.21 12.14 10.05
C ILE A 69 -0.53 11.94 11.39
N ASN A 70 0.71 11.48 11.38
CA ASN A 70 1.48 11.31 12.60
C ASN A 70 1.93 12.69 13.14
N PRO A 71 1.43 13.13 14.31
CA PRO A 71 1.77 14.45 14.86
C PRO A 71 3.25 14.56 15.26
N GLY A 72 3.94 13.42 15.46
CA GLY A 72 5.36 13.40 15.82
C GLY A 72 6.31 13.79 14.67
N PHE A 73 5.84 13.86 13.42
CA PHE A 73 6.69 14.09 12.24
C PHE A 73 6.60 15.50 11.64
N GLY A 74 5.98 16.44 12.36
CA GLY A 74 5.90 17.84 11.96
C GLY A 74 5.07 18.04 10.68
N ASN A 75 5.71 18.51 9.60
CA ASN A 75 5.01 18.82 8.35
C ASN A 75 4.51 17.54 7.65
N PRO A 76 3.19 17.41 7.36
CA PRO A 76 2.64 16.26 6.64
C PRO A 76 2.98 16.22 5.15
N ASP A 77 3.59 17.28 4.60
CA ASP A 77 4.04 17.31 3.23
C ASP A 77 5.25 16.36 3.03
N LEU A 78 5.09 15.40 2.12
CA LEU A 78 6.09 14.38 1.87
C LEU A 78 7.40 14.95 1.32
N GLN A 79 7.31 15.99 0.49
CA GLN A 79 8.48 16.64 -0.10
C GLN A 79 9.26 17.39 0.98
N ALA A 80 8.57 18.19 1.81
CA ALA A 80 9.18 18.87 2.94
C ALA A 80 9.81 17.91 3.94
N HIS A 81 9.16 16.77 4.22
CA HIS A 81 9.72 15.75 5.09
C HIS A 81 10.98 15.10 4.47
N TYR A 82 10.96 14.82 3.18
CA TYR A 82 12.11 14.28 2.45
C TYR A 82 13.30 15.25 2.46
N ASP A 83 13.05 16.55 2.23
CA ASP A 83 14.07 17.59 2.26
C ASP A 83 14.61 17.85 3.68
N TYR A 84 13.76 17.72 4.69
CA TYR A 84 14.20 17.71 6.09
C TYR A 84 15.18 16.56 6.36
N ILE A 85 14.90 15.35 5.88
CA ILE A 85 15.82 14.20 6.03
C ILE A 85 17.14 14.47 5.30
N LYS A 86 17.12 15.03 4.08
CA LYS A 86 18.33 15.43 3.35
C LYS A 86 19.21 16.36 4.17
N ARG A 87 18.60 17.40 4.74
CA ARG A 87 19.28 18.37 5.60
C ARG A 87 19.88 17.68 6.83
N MET A 88 19.09 16.86 7.53
CA MET A 88 19.56 16.12 8.69
C MET A 88 20.75 15.19 8.39
N VAL A 89 20.74 14.49 7.24
CA VAL A 89 21.88 13.65 6.83
C VAL A 89 23.13 14.50 6.65
N LYS A 90 23.03 15.66 6.00
CA LYS A 90 24.16 16.57 5.82
C LYS A 90 24.68 17.10 7.15
N GLU A 91 23.79 17.53 8.05
CA GLU A 91 24.14 18.05 9.36
C GLU A 91 24.83 17.00 10.24
N LYS A 92 24.28 15.78 10.30
CA LYS A 92 24.77 14.73 11.21
C LYS A 92 25.98 13.98 10.68
N THR A 93 26.18 13.92 9.37
CA THR A 93 27.23 13.08 8.76
C THR A 93 28.27 13.88 7.98
N GLY A 94 28.02 15.18 7.73
CA GLY A 94 28.83 16.01 6.84
C GLY A 94 28.66 15.70 5.35
N ARG A 95 27.87 14.68 4.98
CA ARG A 95 27.72 14.18 3.60
C ARG A 95 26.33 14.46 3.05
N ALA A 96 26.24 14.76 1.74
CA ALA A 96 24.95 14.82 1.07
C ALA A 96 24.29 13.43 1.05
N MET A 97 22.96 13.40 1.13
CA MET A 97 22.19 12.17 1.04
C MET A 97 22.34 11.52 -0.34
N GLN A 98 22.70 10.22 -0.38
CA GLN A 98 22.88 9.49 -1.63
C GLN A 98 21.54 8.92 -2.10
N GLU A 99 20.85 9.58 -3.03
CA GLU A 99 19.50 9.19 -3.43
C GLU A 99 19.46 8.04 -4.45
N LYS A 100 20.49 7.94 -5.30
CA LYS A 100 20.58 6.93 -6.36
C LYS A 100 21.72 5.97 -6.10
N GLU A 101 21.64 4.75 -6.63
CA GLU A 101 22.82 3.90 -6.68
C GLU A 101 23.89 4.54 -7.55
N ARG A 102 25.16 4.38 -7.16
CA ARG A 102 26.29 4.80 -7.98
C ARG A 102 27.50 3.91 -7.76
N GLU A 103 28.36 3.85 -8.75
CA GLU A 103 29.66 3.22 -8.62
C GLU A 103 30.72 4.24 -8.22
N ARG A 104 31.65 3.81 -7.36
CA ARG A 104 32.80 4.61 -6.94
C ARG A 104 34.08 3.82 -7.18
N LYS A 105 35.00 4.39 -7.95
CA LYS A 105 36.35 3.85 -8.15
C LYS A 105 37.29 4.35 -7.04
N GLY A 106 37.93 3.43 -6.34
CA GLY A 106 38.95 3.72 -5.33
C GLY A 106 40.29 4.08 -5.95
N LYS A 107 41.21 4.63 -5.13
CA LYS A 107 42.58 4.97 -5.57
C LYS A 107 43.37 3.75 -6.07
N ASN A 108 43.02 2.56 -5.58
CA ASN A 108 43.57 1.27 -6.00
C ASN A 108 42.88 0.68 -7.25
N GLY A 109 42.01 1.45 -7.93
CA GLY A 109 41.27 1.00 -9.10
C GLY A 109 40.02 0.16 -8.82
N LYS A 110 39.77 -0.26 -7.58
CA LYS A 110 38.61 -1.10 -7.20
C LYS A 110 37.30 -0.31 -7.34
N ILE A 111 36.32 -0.88 -8.05
CA ILE A 111 34.97 -0.32 -8.17
C ILE A 111 34.11 -0.84 -7.02
N THR A 112 33.40 0.06 -6.32
CA THR A 112 32.47 -0.28 -5.25
C THR A 112 31.09 0.32 -5.55
N LYS A 113 30.04 -0.49 -5.45
CA LYS A 113 28.66 0.01 -5.54
C LYS A 113 28.26 0.67 -4.23
N VAL A 114 27.75 1.89 -4.34
CA VAL A 114 27.17 2.66 -3.25
C VAL A 114 25.66 2.67 -3.45
N ALA A 115 24.93 2.05 -2.54
CA ALA A 115 23.48 2.01 -2.60
C ALA A 115 22.87 3.41 -2.45
N GLY A 116 21.78 3.65 -3.16
CA GLY A 116 20.91 4.80 -2.94
C GLY A 116 20.01 4.58 -1.72
N CYS A 117 19.59 5.65 -1.07
CA CYS A 117 18.62 5.60 0.00
C CYS A 117 17.23 6.07 -0.47
N SER A 118 16.21 5.38 0.01
CA SER A 118 14.79 5.77 -0.09
C SER A 118 14.25 5.93 1.34
N PRO A 119 14.46 7.11 1.95
CA PRO A 119 14.13 7.32 3.37
C PRO A 119 12.63 7.30 3.66
N ILE A 120 11.80 7.55 2.65
CA ILE A 120 10.35 7.42 2.74
C ILE A 120 9.92 6.26 1.85
N ARG A 121 9.13 5.36 2.42
CA ARG A 121 8.54 4.21 1.74
C ARG A 121 7.03 4.23 1.91
N GLU A 122 6.33 3.69 0.94
CA GLU A 122 4.88 3.54 0.95
C GLU A 122 4.50 2.07 0.88
N GLY A 123 3.53 1.67 1.70
CA GLY A 123 2.91 0.35 1.67
C GLY A 123 1.45 0.48 1.27
N VAL A 124 0.98 -0.40 0.40
CA VAL A 124 -0.44 -0.45 0.00
C VAL A 124 -1.08 -1.67 0.64
N LEU A 125 -2.23 -1.44 1.28
CA LEU A 125 -3.03 -2.43 1.98
C LEU A 125 -4.35 -2.61 1.23
N LEU A 126 -4.70 -3.86 0.91
CA LEU A 126 -6.08 -4.20 0.58
C LEU A 126 -6.87 -4.28 1.89
N ILE A 127 -7.95 -3.50 1.97
CA ILE A 127 -8.80 -3.39 3.15
C ILE A 127 -10.21 -3.85 2.82
N ARG A 128 -10.96 -4.27 3.84
CA ARG A 128 -12.40 -4.51 3.70
C ARG A 128 -13.14 -3.17 3.76
N PRO A 129 -14.38 -3.08 3.23
CA PRO A 129 -15.18 -1.86 3.29
C PRO A 129 -15.42 -1.33 4.71
N ASP A 130 -15.47 -2.22 5.70
CA ASP A 130 -15.67 -1.93 7.11
C ASP A 130 -14.37 -1.70 7.90
N THR A 131 -13.20 -1.79 7.26
CA THR A 131 -11.92 -1.50 7.91
C THR A 131 -11.85 -0.03 8.28
N THR A 132 -11.57 0.25 9.55
CA THR A 132 -11.52 1.62 10.07
C THR A 132 -10.11 2.16 10.10
N LEU A 133 -9.96 3.49 10.20
CA LEU A 133 -8.68 4.12 10.43
C LEU A 133 -8.00 3.64 11.72
N ALA A 134 -8.77 3.29 12.75
CA ALA A 134 -8.24 2.76 14.00
C ALA A 134 -7.59 1.39 13.83
N ASP A 135 -8.17 0.53 13.00
CA ASP A 135 -7.60 -0.80 12.68
C ASP A 135 -6.26 -0.67 11.98
N VAL A 136 -6.17 0.22 10.99
CA VAL A 136 -4.93 0.45 10.23
C VAL A 136 -3.87 1.13 11.11
N ARG A 137 -4.26 2.01 12.03
CA ARG A 137 -3.35 2.58 13.02
C ARG A 137 -2.79 1.51 13.96
N LYS A 138 -3.64 0.61 14.46
CA LYS A 138 -3.21 -0.53 15.28
C LYS A 138 -2.22 -1.43 14.52
N PHE A 139 -2.47 -1.67 13.25
CA PHE A 139 -1.53 -2.36 12.37
C PHE A 139 -0.19 -1.61 12.22
N GLY A 140 -0.23 -0.29 12.08
CA GLY A 140 0.97 0.57 12.05
C GLY A 140 1.79 0.49 13.33
N GLU A 141 1.15 0.44 14.50
CA GLU A 141 1.85 0.25 15.78
C GLU A 141 2.52 -1.12 15.88
N GLU A 142 1.87 -2.19 15.40
CA GLU A 142 2.51 -3.50 15.31
C GLU A 142 3.70 -3.50 14.34
N CYS A 143 3.61 -2.77 13.23
CA CYS A 143 4.73 -2.60 12.31
C CYS A 143 5.92 -1.91 12.97
N ARG A 144 5.66 -0.84 13.75
CA ARG A 144 6.67 -0.13 14.52
C ARG A 144 7.32 -1.04 15.55
N ARG A 145 6.51 -1.79 16.30
CA ARG A 145 7.00 -2.69 17.37
C ARG A 145 7.85 -3.83 16.82
N ARG A 146 7.48 -4.42 15.69
CA ARG A 146 8.16 -5.61 15.12
C ARG A 146 9.34 -5.26 14.22
N TRP A 147 9.25 -4.17 13.45
CA TRP A 147 10.23 -3.84 12.41
C TRP A 147 10.79 -2.42 12.50
N GLY A 148 10.37 -1.62 13.49
CA GLY A 148 10.80 -0.21 13.59
C GLY A 148 10.21 0.69 12.50
N ILE A 149 9.24 0.20 11.72
CA ILE A 149 8.61 0.96 10.63
C ILE A 149 7.52 1.84 11.24
N THR A 150 7.73 3.16 11.20
CA THR A 150 6.76 4.11 11.77
C THR A 150 5.98 4.77 10.63
N PRO A 151 4.64 4.69 10.63
CA PRO A 151 3.83 5.40 9.63
C PRO A 151 3.96 6.92 9.81
N LEU A 152 4.28 7.62 8.72
CA LEU A 152 4.25 9.08 8.65
C LEU A 152 2.80 9.59 8.47
N GLN A 153 2.07 8.90 7.61
CA GLN A 153 0.68 9.19 7.27
C GLN A 153 -0.01 7.90 6.83
N ILE A 154 -1.32 7.84 7.05
CA ILE A 154 -2.21 6.76 6.64
C ILE A 154 -3.37 7.40 5.89
N PHE A 155 -3.68 6.88 4.70
CA PHE A 155 -4.84 7.27 3.90
C PHE A 155 -5.64 6.00 3.58
N LEU A 156 -6.92 6.01 3.91
CA LEU A 156 -7.88 4.96 3.57
C LEU A 156 -8.76 5.50 2.45
N HIS A 157 -8.52 4.97 1.26
CA HIS A 157 -9.28 5.27 0.05
C HIS A 157 -10.46 4.31 -0.03
N LYS A 158 -11.68 4.82 0.24
CA LYS A 158 -12.95 4.07 0.10
C LYS A 158 -13.64 4.35 -1.24
N ASP A 159 -13.09 5.29 -1.99
CA ASP A 159 -13.46 5.68 -3.34
C ASP A 159 -12.74 4.87 -4.43
N GLU A 160 -11.83 3.97 -4.06
CA GLU A 160 -11.06 3.12 -4.99
C GLU A 160 -11.43 1.64 -4.85
N GLY A 161 -11.19 0.85 -5.91
CA GLY A 161 -11.31 -0.60 -5.86
C GLY A 161 -12.75 -1.11 -5.70
N HIS A 162 -13.75 -0.24 -5.95
CA HIS A 162 -15.16 -0.60 -5.86
C HIS A 162 -15.59 -1.46 -7.06
N TRP A 163 -16.24 -2.59 -6.77
CA TRP A 163 -16.81 -3.47 -7.78
C TRP A 163 -18.08 -2.83 -8.35
N LEU A 164 -18.00 -2.26 -9.55
CA LEU A 164 -19.17 -1.78 -10.28
C LEU A 164 -19.88 -2.96 -10.95
N SER A 165 -20.50 -3.85 -10.15
CA SER A 165 -21.67 -4.71 -10.45
C SER A 165 -21.69 -6.00 -9.62
N GLY A 166 -22.38 -5.99 -8.48
CA GLY A 166 -22.75 -7.21 -7.72
C GLY A 166 -21.90 -7.49 -6.47
N GLN A 167 -22.49 -8.23 -5.52
CA GLN A 167 -21.70 -8.89 -4.47
C GLN A 167 -20.83 -9.96 -5.14
N PRO A 168 -19.55 -10.11 -4.76
CA PRO A 168 -18.72 -11.19 -5.29
C PRO A 168 -19.34 -12.54 -4.92
N GLU A 169 -19.48 -13.42 -5.90
CA GLU A 169 -20.00 -14.77 -5.68
C GLU A 169 -18.93 -15.62 -4.97
N ALA A 170 -19.34 -16.68 -4.29
CA ALA A 170 -18.42 -17.57 -3.57
C ALA A 170 -17.35 -18.23 -4.47
N GLU A 171 -17.53 -18.14 -5.80
CA GLU A 171 -16.69 -18.71 -6.84
C GLU A 171 -15.72 -17.71 -7.46
N ASP A 172 -15.87 -16.41 -7.17
CA ASP A 172 -14.98 -15.33 -7.61
C ASP A 172 -13.65 -15.39 -6.85
N ARG A 173 -12.87 -16.44 -7.14
CA ARG A 173 -11.47 -16.56 -6.72
C ARG A 173 -10.68 -15.51 -7.48
N GLU A 174 -10.17 -14.52 -6.73
CA GLU A 174 -9.16 -13.51 -7.11
C GLU A 174 -8.87 -13.44 -8.62
N SER A 175 -9.83 -12.95 -9.40
CA SER A 175 -9.65 -12.79 -10.83
C SER A 175 -9.74 -11.31 -11.17
N PHE A 176 -8.57 -10.67 -11.16
CA PHE A 176 -8.37 -9.44 -11.90
C PHE A 176 -8.54 -9.76 -13.39
N LYS A 177 -9.75 -9.58 -13.94
CA LYS A 177 -9.90 -9.40 -15.38
C LYS A 177 -9.64 -7.94 -15.70
N VAL A 178 -8.36 -7.63 -15.97
CA VAL A 178 -8.00 -6.42 -16.68
C VAL A 178 -8.47 -6.63 -18.12
N GLY A 179 -9.45 -5.85 -18.56
CA GLY A 179 -9.87 -5.78 -19.96
C GLY A 179 -8.79 -5.19 -20.86
#